data_AF-A0A2G9M0G8-F1
#
_entry.id   AF-A0A2G9M0G8-F1
#
_cell.length_a   1.000
_cell.length_b   1.000
_cell.length_c   1.000
_cell.angle_alpha   90.00
_cell.angle_beta   90.00
_cell.angle_gamma   90.00
#
_symmetry.space_group_name_H-M   'P 1'
#
loop_
_entity.id
_entity.type
_entity.pdbx_description
1 polymer ?
#
loop_
_entity_poly.entity_id
_entity_poly.type
_entity_poly.pdbx_seq_one_letter_code
_entity_poly.pdbx_strand_id
1 'polypeptide(L)'
;LKKNVELIKRYNTYHHCRTIRPTTPYPGCDLYYKLIEIGKLKGPEDFFERFKNSDLILVNLMDMPDEEAYRLLLEANTELILDHFKHTTGNMEEAKRLIQQFADLYSGKTTKFRGARHYAAEKREDI
;
A
#
# COMPACT_ATOMS: atom_id res chain seq x y z
N LEU A 1 -9.07 -2.51 -8.91
CA LEU A 1 -8.32 -1.36 -8.35
C LEU A 1 -8.87 0.00 -8.80
N LYS A 2 -9.05 0.26 -10.10
CA LYS A 2 -9.56 1.55 -10.62
C LYS A 2 -10.79 2.14 -9.89
N LYS A 3 -11.84 1.33 -9.65
CA LYS A 3 -13.03 1.77 -8.90
C LYS A 3 -12.70 2.26 -7.49
N ASN A 4 -11.76 1.61 -6.80
CA ASN A 4 -11.32 2.01 -5.46
C ASN A 4 -10.54 3.31 -5.52
N VAL A 5 -9.68 3.49 -6.52
CA VAL A 5 -8.94 4.75 -6.73
C VAL A 5 -9.90 5.92 -6.93
N GLU A 6 -10.89 5.77 -7.81
CA GLU A 6 -11.92 6.80 -8.03
C GLU A 6 -12.73 7.10 -6.77
N LEU A 7 -13.10 6.07 -6.00
CA LEU A 7 -13.82 6.25 -4.74
C LEU A 7 -12.96 6.99 -3.72
N ILE A 8 -11.68 6.62 -3.58
CA ILE A 8 -10.75 7.29 -2.65
C ILE A 8 -10.61 8.76 -3.05
N LYS A 9 -10.35 9.06 -4.33
CA LYS A 9 -10.23 10.45 -4.84
C LYS A 9 -11.48 11.26 -4.55
N ARG A 10 -12.66 10.70 -4.84
CA ARG A 10 -13.96 11.38 -4.65
C ARG A 10 -14.23 11.79 -3.20
N TYR A 11 -13.80 10.99 -2.23
CA TYR A 11 -14.07 11.22 -0.80
C TYR A 11 -12.80 11.61 -0.01
N ASN A 12 -11.71 11.94 -0.69
CA ASN A 12 -10.47 12.29 -0.02
C ASN A 12 -10.57 13.69 0.58
N THR A 13 -10.19 13.84 1.85
CA THR A 13 -10.02 15.14 2.50
C THR A 13 -8.59 15.65 2.41
N TYR A 14 -7.68 14.86 1.83
CA TYR A 14 -6.28 15.20 1.58
C TYR A 14 -5.43 15.51 2.82
N HIS A 15 -5.92 15.26 4.05
CA HIS A 15 -5.09 15.40 5.27
C HIS A 15 -3.89 14.44 5.30
N HIS A 16 -4.02 13.27 4.67
CA HIS A 16 -2.96 12.27 4.53
C HIS A 16 -2.92 11.74 3.10
N CYS A 17 -1.73 11.40 2.62
CA CYS A 17 -1.56 10.65 1.38
C CYS A 17 -2.13 9.23 1.53
N ARG A 18 -3.27 8.96 0.88
CA ARG A 18 -3.94 7.66 0.89
C ARG A 18 -3.33 6.75 -0.16
N THR A 19 -3.07 5.49 0.22
CA THR A 19 -2.62 4.43 -0.69
C THR A 19 -3.43 3.16 -0.46
N ILE A 20 -3.43 2.27 -1.44
CA ILE A 20 -4.00 0.93 -1.37
C ILE A 20 -2.88 -0.04 -0.98
N ARG A 21 -3.20 -1.00 -0.12
CA ARG A 21 -2.25 -1.98 0.43
C ARG A 21 -2.83 -3.39 0.30
N PRO A 22 -1.99 -4.43 0.15
CA PRO A 22 -2.46 -5.80 0.24
C PRO A 22 -2.94 -6.12 1.65
N THR A 23 -3.88 -7.06 1.77
CA THR A 23 -4.37 -7.49 3.08
C THR A 23 -3.30 -8.35 3.75
N THR A 24 -2.92 -8.00 4.99
CA THR A 24 -2.00 -8.81 5.80
C THR A 24 -2.80 -9.69 6.77
N PRO A 25 -2.65 -11.02 6.73
CA PRO A 25 -3.35 -11.93 7.64
C PRO A 25 -2.62 -12.01 8.99
N TYR A 26 -2.74 -10.96 9.81
CA TYR A 26 -2.10 -10.93 11.13
C TYR A 26 -2.58 -12.07 12.04
N PRO A 27 -1.68 -12.71 12.83
CA PRO A 27 -2.08 -13.72 13.80
C PRO A 27 -3.23 -13.25 14.68
N GLY A 28 -4.28 -14.07 14.76
CA GLY A 28 -5.49 -13.79 15.54
C GLY A 28 -6.68 -13.22 14.76
N CYS A 29 -6.53 -12.88 13.47
CA CYS A 29 -7.68 -12.52 12.63
C CYS A 29 -8.29 -13.74 11.91
N ASP A 30 -9.57 -13.65 11.51
CA ASP A 30 -10.25 -14.75 10.82
C ASP A 30 -9.54 -15.17 9.52
N LEU A 31 -9.00 -14.20 8.79
CA LEU A 31 -8.25 -14.47 7.56
C LEU A 31 -7.01 -15.32 7.87
N TYR A 32 -6.31 -15.07 8.97
CA TYR A 32 -5.14 -15.83 9.36
C TYR A 32 -5.47 -17.31 9.61
N TYR A 33 -6.52 -17.59 10.38
CA TYR A 33 -6.96 -18.97 10.64
C TYR A 33 -7.43 -19.67 9.37
N LYS A 34 -8.17 -18.96 8.50
CA LYS A 34 -8.60 -19.50 7.20
C LYS A 34 -7.41 -19.87 6.31
N LEU A 35 -6.34 -19.08 6.32
CA LEU A 35 -5.14 -19.37 5.53
C LEU A 35 -4.33 -20.54 6.09
N ILE A 36 -4.41 -20.81 7.40
CA ILE A 36 -3.88 -22.05 7.99
C ILE A 36 -4.68 -23.26 7.52
N GLU A 37 -6.02 -23.17 7.58
CA GLU A 37 -6.93 -24.25 7.18
C GLU A 37 -6.69 -24.72 5.73
N ILE A 38 -6.49 -23.77 4.80
CA ILE A 38 -6.22 -24.08 3.39
C ILE A 38 -4.72 -24.31 3.08
N GLY A 39 -3.86 -24.39 4.09
CA GLY A 39 -2.43 -24.73 3.95
C GLY A 39 -1.56 -23.63 3.34
N LYS A 40 -1.99 -22.36 3.35
CA LYS A 40 -1.22 -21.20 2.84
C LYS A 40 -0.34 -20.55 3.92
N LEU A 41 -0.63 -20.81 5.19
CA LEU A 41 0.19 -20.48 6.36
C LEU A 41 0.31 -21.72 7.26
N LYS A 42 1.40 -21.83 8.02
CA LYS A 42 1.62 -22.96 8.95
C LYS A 42 1.40 -22.61 10.43
N GLY A 43 1.41 -21.32 10.77
CA GLY A 43 1.32 -20.87 12.15
C GLY A 43 2.01 -19.52 12.37
N PRO A 44 2.16 -19.08 13.63
CA PRO A 44 2.69 -17.75 13.93
C PRO A 44 4.16 -17.61 13.50
N GLU A 45 4.96 -18.66 13.69
CA GLU A 45 6.38 -18.68 13.30
C GLU A 45 6.55 -18.46 11.78
N ASP A 46 5.85 -19.24 10.95
CA ASP A 46 5.83 -19.07 9.49
C ASP A 46 5.40 -17.65 9.06
N PHE A 47 4.41 -17.07 9.75
CA PHE A 47 4.03 -15.68 9.53
C PHE A 47 5.18 -14.71 9.81
N PHE A 48 5.81 -14.78 10.99
CA PHE A 48 6.86 -13.84 11.39
C PHE A 48 8.15 -13.99 10.57
N GLU A 49 8.47 -15.19 10.10
CA GLU A 49 9.59 -15.41 9.20
C GLU A 49 9.36 -14.78 7.82
N ARG A 50 8.13 -14.89 7.29
CA ARG A 50 7.77 -14.40 5.96
C ARG A 50 7.40 -12.92 5.94
N PHE A 51 6.87 -12.37 7.03
CA PHE A 51 6.43 -10.98 7.08
C PHE A 51 7.62 -10.02 7.04
N LYS A 52 7.75 -9.26 5.93
CA LYS A 52 8.80 -8.25 5.76
C LYS A 52 8.27 -6.82 5.81
N ASN A 53 7.10 -6.59 5.23
CA ASN A 53 6.48 -5.27 5.16
C ASN A 53 4.98 -5.42 4.90
N SER A 54 4.16 -4.61 5.58
CA SER A 54 2.70 -4.59 5.39
C SER A 54 2.23 -4.01 4.04
N ASP A 55 3.11 -3.35 3.28
CA ASP A 55 2.84 -2.95 1.90
C ASP A 55 3.19 -4.06 0.89
N LEU A 56 3.80 -5.18 1.34
CA LEU A 56 4.07 -6.36 0.53
C LEU A 56 3.00 -7.44 0.74
N ILE A 57 2.76 -8.22 -0.32
CA ILE A 57 1.89 -9.38 -0.30
C ILE A 57 2.58 -10.49 0.51
N LEU A 58 2.00 -10.88 1.65
CA LEU A 58 2.47 -12.04 2.42
C LEU A 58 1.95 -13.36 1.82
N VAL A 59 0.67 -13.34 1.45
CA VAL A 59 -0.04 -14.46 0.81
C VAL A 59 -0.86 -13.86 -0.32
N ASN A 60 -0.57 -14.27 -1.55
CA ASN A 60 -1.34 -13.84 -2.69
C ASN A 60 -2.65 -14.63 -2.77
N LEU A 61 -3.77 -13.92 -2.68
CA LEU A 61 -5.13 -14.45 -2.75
C LEU A 61 -5.83 -14.10 -4.07
N MET A 62 -5.11 -13.40 -4.96
CA MET A 62 -5.61 -13.01 -6.25
C MET A 62 -5.31 -14.12 -7.26
N ASP A 63 -6.14 -14.21 -8.30
CA ASP A 63 -5.92 -15.11 -9.43
C ASP A 63 -4.95 -14.47 -10.45
N MET A 64 -3.79 -14.04 -9.97
CA MET A 64 -2.72 -13.46 -10.79
C MET A 64 -1.36 -13.58 -10.09
N PRO A 65 -0.24 -13.57 -10.83
CA PRO A 65 1.10 -13.54 -10.25
C PRO A 65 1.36 -12.28 -9.42
N ASP A 66 2.26 -12.39 -8.42
CA ASP A 66 2.66 -11.27 -7.55
C ASP A 66 3.18 -10.08 -8.36
N GLU A 67 3.96 -10.32 -9.42
CA GLU A 67 4.51 -9.26 -10.28
C GLU A 67 3.40 -8.41 -10.93
N GLU A 68 2.37 -9.07 -11.46
CA GLU A 68 1.23 -8.40 -12.06
C GLU A 68 0.40 -7.65 -11.01
N ALA A 69 0.21 -8.26 -9.83
CA ALA A 69 -0.46 -7.60 -8.72
C ALA A 69 0.28 -6.34 -8.26
N TYR A 70 1.60 -6.41 -8.13
CA TYR A 70 2.43 -5.27 -7.77
C TYR A 70 2.45 -4.18 -8.85
N ARG A 71 2.47 -4.55 -10.13
CA ARG A 71 2.37 -3.60 -11.24
C ARG A 71 1.06 -2.79 -11.15
N LEU A 72 -0.06 -3.48 -10.97
CA LEU A 72 -1.37 -2.84 -10.84
C LEU A 72 -1.50 -2.02 -9.55
N LEU A 73 -0.89 -2.47 -8.46
CA LEU A 73 -0.88 -1.75 -7.18
C LEU A 73 -0.02 -0.47 -7.28
N LEU A 74 1.12 -0.53 -7.96
CA LEU A 74 1.98 0.62 -8.23
C LEU A 74 1.26 1.65 -9.09
N GLU A 75 0.57 1.23 -10.14
CA GLU A 75 -0.23 2.10 -11.00
C GLU A 75 -1.31 2.84 -10.18
N ALA A 76 -2.10 2.09 -9.40
CA ALA A 76 -3.14 2.65 -8.55
C ALA A 76 -2.59 3.62 -7.50
N ASN A 77 -1.50 3.27 -6.84
CA ASN A 77 -0.87 4.12 -5.82
C ASN A 77 -0.20 5.35 -6.43
N THR A 78 0.37 5.24 -7.62
CA THR A 78 0.91 6.37 -8.38
C THR A 78 -0.16 7.41 -8.63
N GLU A 79 -1.33 6.99 -9.09
CA GLU A 79 -2.45 7.91 -9.34
C GLU A 79 -2.88 8.62 -8.05
N LEU A 80 -3.03 7.89 -6.95
CA LEU A 80 -3.42 8.47 -5.65
C LEU A 80 -2.37 9.43 -5.08
N ILE A 81 -1.08 9.10 -5.23
CA ILE A 81 0.02 9.95 -4.77
C ILE A 81 0.04 11.25 -5.58
N LEU A 82 0.00 11.16 -6.91
CA LEU A 82 -0.02 12.36 -7.76
C LEU A 82 -1.25 13.24 -7.48
N ASP A 83 -2.42 12.62 -7.32
CA ASP A 83 -3.65 13.33 -6.98
C ASP A 83 -3.54 14.03 -5.62
N HIS A 84 -2.95 13.38 -4.61
CA HIS A 84 -2.72 13.98 -3.31
C HIS A 84 -1.84 15.22 -3.40
N PHE A 85 -0.64 15.09 -3.98
CA PHE A 85 0.28 16.23 -4.06
C PHE A 85 -0.25 17.36 -4.95
N LYS A 86 -1.07 17.06 -5.97
CA LYS A 86 -1.73 18.07 -6.79
C LYS A 86 -2.72 18.92 -5.99
N HIS A 87 -3.39 18.35 -4.99
CA HIS A 87 -4.39 19.03 -4.16
C HIS A 87 -3.85 19.52 -2.81
N THR A 88 -2.59 19.21 -2.46
CA THR A 88 -1.94 19.68 -1.24
C THR A 88 -0.81 20.67 -1.52
N THR A 89 0.44 20.20 -1.56
CA THR A 89 1.64 21.05 -1.59
C THR A 89 2.09 21.42 -2.99
N GLY A 90 1.59 20.74 -4.02
CA GLY A 90 2.08 20.86 -5.40
C GLY A 90 3.48 20.28 -5.63
N ASN A 91 4.13 19.71 -4.61
CA ASN A 91 5.51 19.21 -4.71
C ASN A 91 5.58 17.87 -5.48
N MET A 92 5.67 17.96 -6.81
CA MET A 92 5.72 16.77 -7.68
C MET A 92 7.02 15.99 -7.59
N GLU A 93 8.13 16.61 -7.18
CA GLU A 93 9.39 15.88 -6.98
C GLU A 93 9.28 14.94 -5.78
N GLU A 94 8.60 15.37 -4.72
CA GLU A 94 8.34 14.53 -3.56
C GLU A 94 7.35 13.40 -3.87
N ALA A 95 6.34 13.68 -4.71
CA ALA A 95 5.45 12.66 -5.23
C ALA A 95 6.23 11.57 -6.00
N LYS A 96 7.13 11.96 -6.92
CA LYS A 96 7.99 11.03 -7.67
C LYS A 96 8.90 10.23 -6.75
N ARG A 97 9.48 10.85 -5.72
CA ARG A 97 10.32 10.15 -4.73
C ARG A 97 9.54 9.07 -4.00
N LEU A 98 8.31 9.37 -3.57
CA LEU A 98 7.44 8.40 -2.91
C LEU A 98 7.03 7.25 -3.85
N ILE A 99 6.69 7.56 -5.10
CA ILE A 99 6.39 6.54 -6.12
C ILE A 99 7.59 5.61 -6.32
N GLN A 100 8.80 6.17 -6.41
CA GLN A 100 10.03 5.38 -6.54
C GLN A 100 10.25 4.45 -5.34
N GLN A 101 9.97 4.90 -4.12
CA GLN A 101 10.06 4.06 -2.93
C GLN A 101 9.10 2.86 -2.98
N PHE A 102 7.88 3.05 -3.50
CA PHE A 102 6.96 1.94 -3.75
C PHE A 102 7.48 1.01 -4.84
N ALA A 103 8.00 1.54 -5.94
CA ALA A 103 8.58 0.73 -7.02
C ALA A 103 9.77 -0.12 -6.52
N ASP A 104 10.65 0.46 -5.71
CA ASP A 104 11.79 -0.24 -5.12
C ASP A 104 11.35 -1.30 -4.09
N LEU A 105 10.28 -1.03 -3.34
CA LEU A 105 9.69 -2.01 -2.44
C LEU A 105 9.10 -3.21 -3.21
N TYR A 106 8.28 -2.94 -4.22
CA TYR A 106 7.58 -3.98 -4.98
C TYR A 106 8.51 -4.80 -5.88
N SER A 107 9.61 -4.20 -6.35
CA SER A 107 10.67 -4.93 -7.07
C SER A 107 11.62 -5.70 -6.14
N GLY A 108 11.44 -5.61 -4.82
CA GLY A 108 12.26 -6.33 -3.84
C GLY A 108 13.64 -5.69 -3.56
N LYS A 109 13.94 -4.50 -4.09
CA LYS A 109 15.21 -3.79 -3.80
C LYS A 109 15.33 -3.37 -2.33
N THR A 110 14.21 -3.20 -1.64
CA THR A 110 14.18 -2.83 -0.22
C THR A 110 12.94 -3.37 0.46
N THR A 111 13.00 -3.54 1.78
CA THR A 111 11.85 -3.84 2.65
C THR A 111 11.65 -2.75 3.72
N LYS A 112 12.50 -1.72 3.73
CA LYS A 112 12.60 -0.72 4.80
C LYS A 112 11.57 0.42 4.73
N PHE A 113 10.77 0.48 3.65
CA PHE A 113 9.73 1.50 3.49
C PHE A 113 8.75 1.51 4.67
N ARG A 114 8.35 2.70 5.15
CA ARG A 114 7.52 2.87 6.35
C ARG A 114 6.12 3.44 6.08
N GLY A 115 5.73 3.50 4.81
CA GLY A 115 4.41 3.98 4.38
C GLY A 115 4.38 5.47 4.06
N ALA A 116 3.32 5.91 3.38
CA ALA A 116 3.09 7.29 2.95
C ALA A 116 2.53 8.22 4.04
N ARG A 117 2.40 7.75 5.29
CA ARG A 117 1.68 8.45 6.37
C ARG A 117 2.34 9.76 6.82
N HIS A 118 3.61 9.96 6.51
CA HIS A 118 4.37 11.17 6.86
C HIS A 118 4.10 12.34 5.90
N TYR A 119 3.42 12.09 4.78
CA TYR A 119 3.01 13.10 3.82
C TYR A 119 1.63 13.63 4.21
N ALA A 120 1.63 14.57 5.17
CA ALA A 120 0.46 15.33 5.56
C ALA A 120 0.38 16.62 4.72
N ALA A 121 -0.84 17.09 4.45
CA ALA A 121 -1.01 18.45 3.95
C ALA A 121 -0.43 19.44 4.96
N GLU A 122 0.29 20.46 4.50
CA GLU A 122 0.61 21.61 5.36
C GLU A 122 -0.72 22.16 5.91
N LYS A 123 -0.73 22.53 7.20
CA LYS A 123 -1.91 23.13 7.81
C LYS A 123 -2.34 24.32 6.93
N ARG A 124 -3.53 24.26 6.34
CA ARG A 124 -4.21 25.49 5.95
C ARG A 124 -4.40 26.25 7.26
N GLU A 125 -3.76 27.40 7.41
CA GLU A 125 -4.24 28.39 8.35
C GLU A 125 -5.66 28.72 7.90
N ASP A 126 -6.63 28.39 8.75
CA ASP A 126 -8.02 28.72 8.54
C ASP A 126 -8.12 30.25 8.38
N ILE A 127 -8.53 30.71 7.19
CA ILE A 127 -8.95 32.09 6.92
C ILE A 127 -10.47 32.13 6.99
#